data_AF-A0A1R3G761-F1
#
_entry.id   AF-A0A1R3G761-F1
#
_cell.length_a   1.000
_cell.length_b   1.000
_cell.length_c   1.000
_cell.angle_alpha   90.00
_cell.angle_beta   90.00
_cell.angle_gamma   90.00
#
_symmetry.space_group_name_H-M   'P 1'
#
loop_
_entity.id
_entity.type
_entity.pdbx_description
1 polymer ?
#
loop_
_entity_poly.entity_id
_entity_poly.type
_entity_poly.pdbx_seq_one_letter_code
_entity_poly.pdbx_strand_id
1 'polypeptide(L)'
;MEAALLEDDAIVNGSVDYQGCPARRYSFGGWRSASFIIVVEMAERFAYYGISSNLITYLTGAMGQSTATAAENVNAWIGTATLLPLLGAFVADAYLGRYRTIIISTLIYILVSLFFFSPSPIHRYCYSITIFSW
;
A
#
# COMPACT_ATOMS: atom_id res chain seq x y z
N MET A 1 -31.89 32.19 14.99
CA MET A 1 -32.36 31.18 14.01
C MET A 1 -31.32 30.94 12.92
N GLU A 2 -30.64 31.98 12.41
CA GLU A 2 -29.58 31.84 11.39
C GLU A 2 -28.36 31.03 11.85
N ALA A 3 -27.92 31.15 13.10
CA ALA A 3 -26.76 30.40 13.61
C ALA A 3 -26.98 28.87 13.61
N ALA A 4 -28.21 28.40 13.82
CA ALA A 4 -28.53 26.97 13.83
C ALA A 4 -28.62 26.36 12.41
N LEU A 5 -28.99 27.15 11.41
CA LEU A 5 -29.02 26.70 10.00
C LEU A 5 -27.61 26.56 9.42
N LEU A 6 -26.69 27.45 9.81
CA LEU A 6 -25.29 27.36 9.39
C LEU A 6 -24.56 26.16 10.02
N GLU A 7 -24.96 25.77 11.23
CA GLU A 7 -24.41 24.61 11.92
C GLU A 7 -24.88 23.29 11.26
N ASP A 8 -26.12 23.24 10.77
CA ASP A 8 -26.67 22.08 10.06
C ASP A 8 -26.04 21.89 8.66
N ASP A 9 -25.79 22.97 7.90
CA ASP A 9 -25.12 22.90 6.58
C ASP A 9 -23.64 22.46 6.67
N ALA A 10 -23.01 22.75 7.82
CA ALA A 10 -21.63 22.39 8.11
C ALA A 10 -21.46 20.92 8.50
N ILE A 11 -22.53 20.20 8.85
CA ILE A 11 -22.51 18.79 9.22
C ILE A 11 -22.88 17.94 8.00
N VAL A 12 -21.99 17.02 7.61
CA VAL A 12 -22.27 16.08 6.53
C VAL A 12 -23.13 14.95 7.08
N ASN A 13 -24.45 15.09 6.90
CA ASN A 13 -25.44 14.10 7.29
C ASN A 13 -25.09 12.71 6.71
N GLY A 14 -24.83 11.74 7.61
CA GLY A 14 -24.53 10.35 7.27
C GLY A 14 -23.06 9.94 7.33
N SER A 15 -22.13 10.85 7.63
CA SER A 15 -20.71 10.51 7.83
C SER A 15 -20.25 10.86 9.25
N VAL A 16 -19.69 9.87 9.94
CA VAL A 16 -19.11 10.01 11.28
C VAL A 16 -17.60 9.86 11.19
N ASP A 17 -16.88 10.67 11.94
CA ASP A 17 -15.43 10.60 12.04
C ASP A 17 -14.98 9.27 12.71
N TYR A 18 -13.69 8.93 12.67
CA TYR A 18 -13.10 7.79 13.39
C TYR A 18 -13.29 7.87 14.92
N GLN A 19 -13.70 9.04 15.43
CA GLN A 19 -14.05 9.29 16.84
C GLN A 19 -15.58 9.23 17.11
N GLY A 20 -16.41 8.96 16.11
CA GLY A 20 -17.88 8.89 16.26
C GLY A 20 -18.60 10.25 16.29
N CYS A 21 -17.89 11.36 16.10
CA CYS A 21 -18.49 12.68 15.96
C CYS A 21 -19.01 12.91 14.52
N PRO A 22 -20.11 13.66 14.33
CA PRO A 22 -20.61 14.00 13.00
C PRO A 22 -19.55 14.80 12.22
N ALA A 23 -19.25 14.34 10.99
CA ALA A 23 -18.16 14.90 10.21
C ALA A 23 -18.48 16.34 9.78
N ARG A 24 -17.61 17.28 10.18
CA ARG A 24 -17.72 18.69 9.78
C ARG A 24 -17.09 18.90 8.40
N ARG A 25 -17.87 19.46 7.49
CA ARG A 25 -17.55 19.74 6.08
C ARG A 25 -16.34 20.66 5.89
N TYR A 26 -16.06 21.53 6.87
CA TYR A 26 -14.89 22.43 6.86
C TYR A 26 -13.56 21.72 7.21
N SER A 27 -13.61 20.62 7.97
CA SER A 27 -12.40 20.00 8.53
C SER A 27 -11.94 18.74 7.78
N PHE A 28 -12.85 18.06 7.08
CA PHE A 28 -12.55 16.82 6.36
C PHE A 28 -12.23 17.08 4.88
N GLY A 29 -10.98 16.84 4.48
CA GLY A 29 -10.59 16.59 3.08
C GLY A 29 -10.79 17.74 2.10
N GLY A 30 -10.37 18.97 2.44
CA GLY A 30 -10.50 20.15 1.58
C GLY A 30 -9.47 20.27 0.44
N TRP A 31 -9.37 21.48 -0.11
CA TRP A 31 -8.53 21.84 -1.27
C TRP A 31 -7.07 21.35 -1.20
N ARG A 32 -6.47 21.30 0.00
CA ARG A 32 -5.08 20.80 0.16
C ARG A 32 -4.95 19.33 -0.20
N SER A 33 -5.89 18.48 0.23
CA SER A 33 -5.90 17.07 -0.10
C SER A 33 -6.17 16.86 -1.59
N ALA A 34 -7.13 17.61 -2.15
CA ALA A 34 -7.42 17.58 -3.59
C ALA A 34 -6.21 18.00 -4.43
N SER A 35 -5.51 19.08 -4.07
CA SER A 35 -4.29 19.52 -4.75
C SER A 35 -3.18 18.47 -4.67
N PHE A 36 -3.01 17.80 -3.53
CA PHE A 36 -2.00 16.74 -3.39
C PHE A 36 -2.30 15.57 -4.33
N ILE A 37 -3.55 15.11 -4.38
CA ILE A 37 -3.99 14.03 -5.29
C ILE A 37 -3.73 14.42 -6.74
N ILE A 38 -4.10 15.64 -7.14
CA ILE A 38 -3.91 16.13 -8.51
C ILE A 38 -2.43 16.17 -8.89
N VAL A 39 -1.55 16.67 -8.00
CA VAL A 39 -0.11 16.75 -8.29
C VAL A 39 0.49 15.34 -8.44
N VAL A 40 0.10 14.40 -7.59
CA VAL A 40 0.55 13.00 -7.69
C VAL A 40 0.09 12.37 -9.00
N GLU A 41 -1.18 12.52 -9.36
CA GLU A 41 -1.75 12.01 -10.62
C GLU A 41 -1.03 12.59 -11.85
N MET A 42 -0.71 13.90 -11.82
CA MET A 42 0.02 14.56 -12.91
C MET A 42 1.46 14.07 -13.02
N ALA A 43 2.15 13.89 -11.88
CA ALA A 43 3.51 13.37 -11.86
C ALA A 43 3.56 11.93 -12.38
N GLU A 44 2.59 11.09 -12.00
CA GLU A 44 2.48 9.71 -12.47
C GLU A 44 2.27 9.66 -13.99
N ARG A 45 1.32 10.44 -14.53
CA ARG A 45 1.08 10.52 -15.97
C ARG A 45 2.30 11.01 -16.74
N PHE A 46 3.00 12.03 -16.21
CA PHE A 46 4.22 12.54 -16.83
C PHE A 46 5.31 11.47 -16.90
N ALA A 47 5.55 10.75 -15.80
CA ALA A 47 6.52 9.66 -15.76
C ALA A 47 6.13 8.52 -16.71
N TYR A 48 4.85 8.13 -16.74
CA TYR A 48 4.34 7.08 -17.61
C TYR A 48 4.61 7.40 -19.09
N TYR A 49 4.22 8.59 -19.55
CA TYR A 49 4.44 8.97 -20.96
C TYR A 49 5.92 9.16 -21.29
N GLY A 50 6.72 9.70 -20.36
CA GLY A 50 8.17 9.84 -20.52
C GLY A 50 8.88 8.50 -20.74
N ILE A 51 8.50 7.47 -19.97
CA ILE A 51 9.04 6.12 -20.12
C ILE A 51 8.46 5.45 -21.38
N SER A 52 7.13 5.47 -21.55
CA SER A 52 6.42 4.83 -22.67
C SER A 52 6.97 5.24 -24.04
N SER A 53 7.22 6.53 -24.22
CA SER A 53 7.71 7.10 -25.49
C SER A 53 9.12 6.66 -25.86
N ASN A 54 9.99 6.40 -24.88
CA ASN A 54 11.40 6.07 -25.11
C ASN A 54 11.69 4.56 -24.99
N LEU A 55 10.80 3.78 -24.38
CA LEU A 55 11.04 2.38 -24.04
C LEU A 55 11.26 1.47 -25.26
N ILE A 56 10.46 1.61 -26.31
CA ILE A 56 10.58 0.78 -27.53
C ILE A 56 11.92 1.04 -28.26
N THR A 57 12.34 2.30 -28.32
CA THR A 57 13.59 2.72 -28.95
C THR A 57 14.79 2.28 -28.13
N TYR A 58 14.68 2.31 -26.80
CA TYR A 58 15.71 1.79 -25.91
C TYR A 58 15.90 0.27 -26.06
N LEU A 59 14.80 -0.49 -26.12
CA LEU A 59 14.84 -1.96 -26.25
C LEU A 59 15.37 -2.41 -27.61
N THR A 60 14.97 -1.75 -28.70
CA THR A 60 15.43 -2.10 -30.05
C THR A 60 16.83 -1.59 -30.35
N GLY A 61 17.20 -0.40 -29.86
CA GLY A 61 18.50 0.23 -30.11
C GLY A 61 19.58 -0.21 -29.12
N ALA A 62 19.48 0.22 -27.87
CA ALA A 62 20.55 0.02 -26.87
C ALA A 62 20.65 -1.43 -26.39
N MET A 63 19.52 -2.12 -26.27
CA MET A 63 19.46 -3.52 -25.84
C MET A 63 19.56 -4.52 -27.00
N GLY A 64 19.46 -4.04 -28.25
CA GLY A 64 19.59 -4.86 -29.46
C GLY A 64 18.53 -5.95 -29.62
N GLN A 65 17.37 -5.82 -28.97
CA GLN A 65 16.29 -6.81 -29.09
C GLN A 65 15.63 -6.74 -30.47
N SER A 66 15.14 -7.89 -30.96
CA SER A 66 14.31 -7.93 -32.16
C SER A 66 13.03 -7.11 -31.95
N THR A 67 12.49 -6.51 -33.01
CA THR A 67 11.25 -5.70 -32.92
C THR A 67 10.08 -6.49 -32.32
N ALA A 68 10.01 -7.80 -32.59
CA ALA A 68 8.99 -8.67 -32.02
C ALA A 68 9.14 -8.84 -30.50
N THR A 69 10.36 -9.11 -30.03
CA THR A 69 10.67 -9.25 -28.60
C THR A 69 10.53 -7.93 -27.84
N ALA A 70 10.97 -6.82 -28.44
CA ALA A 70 10.83 -5.50 -27.85
C ALA A 70 9.34 -5.12 -27.69
N ALA A 71 8.49 -5.42 -28.68
CA ALA A 71 7.06 -5.19 -28.60
C ALA A 71 6.39 -6.03 -27.50
N GLU A 72 6.79 -7.29 -27.33
CA GLU A 72 6.33 -8.15 -26.23
C GLU A 72 6.67 -7.54 -24.86
N ASN A 73 7.91 -7.11 -24.67
CA ASN A 73 8.36 -6.48 -23.43
C ASN A 73 7.63 -5.15 -23.15
N VAL A 74 7.38 -4.34 -24.18
CA VAL A 74 6.57 -3.11 -24.03
C VAL A 74 5.14 -3.44 -23.64
N ASN A 75 4.52 -4.45 -24.26
CA ASN A 75 3.17 -4.90 -23.90
C ASN A 75 3.10 -5.42 -22.45
N ALA A 76 4.12 -6.15 -22.00
CA ALA A 76 4.23 -6.58 -20.60
C ALA A 76 4.39 -5.40 -19.65
N TRP A 77 5.18 -4.38 -20.02
CA TRP A 77 5.32 -3.15 -19.25
C TRP A 77 3.98 -2.38 -19.14
N ILE A 78 3.26 -2.20 -20.24
CA ILE A 78 1.93 -1.56 -20.23
C ILE A 78 0.96 -2.39 -19.38
N GLY A 79 0.93 -3.71 -19.55
CA GLY A 79 0.07 -4.60 -18.78
C GLY A 79 0.34 -4.56 -17.28
N THR A 80 1.61 -4.51 -16.86
CA THR A 80 1.95 -4.36 -15.45
C THR A 80 1.59 -2.98 -14.90
N ALA A 81 1.80 -1.91 -15.69
CA ALA A 81 1.43 -0.56 -15.31
C ALA A 81 -0.09 -0.37 -15.15
N THR A 82 -0.94 -1.11 -15.87
CA THR A 82 -2.40 -1.05 -15.69
C THR A 82 -2.91 -1.95 -14.56
N LEU A 83 -2.22 -3.05 -14.27
CA LEU A 83 -2.57 -3.94 -13.16
C LEU A 83 -2.15 -3.38 -11.79
N LEU A 84 -1.08 -2.60 -11.72
CA LEU A 84 -0.55 -2.07 -10.47
C LEU A 84 -1.56 -1.16 -9.71
N PRO A 85 -2.29 -0.22 -10.36
CA PRO A 85 -3.34 0.56 -9.71
C PRO A 85 -4.53 -0.29 -9.25
N LEU A 86 -4.91 -1.34 -9.99
CA LEU A 86 -5.97 -2.26 -9.59
C LEU A 86 -5.60 -3.00 -8.30
N LEU A 87 -4.36 -3.47 -8.24
CA LEU A 87 -3.82 -4.15 -7.06
C LEU A 87 -3.65 -3.15 -5.89
N GLY A 88 -3.20 -1.93 -6.18
CA GLY A 88 -3.09 -0.84 -5.21
C GLY A 88 -4.45 -0.43 -4.62
N ALA A 89 -5.49 -0.33 -5.45
CA ALA A 89 -6.86 -0.05 -5.02
C ALA A 89 -7.41 -1.18 -4.15
N PHE A 90 -7.24 -2.44 -4.56
CA PHE A 90 -7.64 -3.60 -3.74
C PHE A 90 -6.95 -3.59 -2.36
N VAL A 91 -5.64 -3.29 -2.33
CA VAL A 91 -4.89 -3.15 -1.08
C VAL A 91 -5.42 -1.96 -0.27
N ALA A 92 -5.66 -0.81 -0.87
CA ALA A 92 -6.20 0.37 -0.19
C ALA A 92 -7.58 0.11 0.44
N ASP A 93 -8.48 -0.55 -0.30
CA ASP A 93 -9.83 -0.91 0.14
C ASP A 93 -9.81 -1.99 1.24
N ALA A 94 -8.88 -2.95 1.16
CA ALA A 94 -8.67 -3.93 2.23
C ALA A 94 -8.12 -3.28 3.52
N TYR A 95 -7.36 -2.17 3.39
CA TYR A 95 -6.61 -1.58 4.49
C TYR A 95 -7.37 -0.58 5.37
N LEU A 96 -8.40 0.09 4.86
CA LEU A 96 -9.02 1.21 5.58
C LEU A 96 -9.96 0.83 6.73
N GLY A 97 -10.23 -0.46 6.98
CA GLY A 97 -11.07 -0.87 8.13
C GLY A 97 -10.81 -2.25 8.77
N ARG A 98 -10.09 -3.17 8.11
CA ARG A 98 -9.95 -4.56 8.60
C ARG A 98 -8.51 -5.08 8.64
N TYR A 99 -7.61 -4.46 7.88
CA TYR A 99 -6.21 -4.88 7.80
C TYR A 99 -5.39 -4.60 9.05
N ARG A 100 -5.66 -3.49 9.76
CA ARG A 100 -4.92 -3.15 11.00
C ARG A 100 -5.04 -4.26 12.04
N THR A 101 -6.22 -4.85 12.21
CA THR A 101 -6.45 -5.97 13.12
C THR A 101 -5.77 -7.26 12.66
N ILE A 102 -5.77 -7.54 11.36
CA ILE A 102 -5.09 -8.71 10.79
C ILE A 102 -3.57 -8.59 10.96
N ILE A 103 -2.96 -7.45 10.62
CA ILE A 103 -1.52 -7.22 10.87
C ILE A 103 -1.18 -7.35 12.34
N ILE A 104 -1.93 -6.69 13.23
CA ILE A 104 -1.63 -6.74 14.66
C ILE A 104 -1.70 -8.19 15.15
N SER A 105 -2.72 -8.94 14.74
CA SER A 105 -2.86 -10.36 15.06
C SER A 105 -1.69 -11.19 14.50
N THR A 106 -1.29 -10.98 13.24
CA THR A 106 -0.17 -11.69 12.62
C THR A 106 1.18 -11.33 13.24
N LEU A 107 1.42 -10.05 13.57
CA LEU A 107 2.64 -9.61 14.25
C LEU A 107 2.72 -10.17 15.67
N ILE A 108 1.60 -10.17 16.42
CA ILE A 108 1.52 -10.81 17.73
C ILE A 108 1.82 -12.31 17.60
N TYR A 109 1.23 -12.99 16.62
CA TYR A 109 1.50 -14.42 16.38
C TYR A 109 2.98 -14.67 16.09
N ILE A 110 3.61 -13.89 15.20
CA ILE A 110 5.03 -14.04 14.87
C ILE A 110 5.93 -13.74 16.08
N LEU A 111 5.63 -12.70 16.85
CA LEU A 111 6.40 -12.35 18.05
C LEU A 111 6.26 -13.42 19.14
N VAL A 112 5.06 -13.96 19.36
CA VAL A 112 4.82 -15.05 20.31
C VAL A 112 5.52 -16.32 19.83
N SER A 113 5.41 -16.67 18.54
CA SER A 113 6.13 -17.80 17.97
C SER A 113 7.65 -17.63 18.07
N LEU A 114 8.21 -16.43 17.83
CA LEU A 114 9.63 -16.15 17.97
C LEU A 114 10.08 -16.13 19.44
N PHE A 115 9.26 -15.66 20.36
CA PHE A 115 9.55 -15.69 21.79
C PHE A 115 9.48 -17.11 22.35
N PHE A 116 8.52 -17.92 21.90
CA PHE A 116 8.40 -19.33 22.26
C PHE A 116 9.46 -20.20 21.58
N PHE A 117 9.86 -19.86 20.36
CA PHE A 117 10.97 -20.48 19.63
C PHE A 117 12.33 -19.91 20.02
N SER A 118 12.38 -18.86 20.85
CA SER A 118 13.61 -18.47 21.52
C SER A 118 14.09 -19.68 22.30
N PRO A 119 15.32 -20.17 22.05
CA PRO A 119 15.82 -21.34 22.72
C PRO A 119 16.08 -20.96 24.17
N SER A 120 15.05 -21.05 25.02
CA SER A 120 15.28 -21.17 26.44
C SER A 120 16.23 -22.38 26.60
N PRO A 121 17.34 -22.25 27.35
CA PRO A 121 18.46 -23.17 27.31
C PRO A 121 18.14 -24.59 27.84
N ILE A 122 16.90 -24.86 28.25
CA ILE A 122 16.45 -26.15 28.75
C ILE A 122 16.50 -27.27 27.70
N HIS A 123 16.35 -26.97 26.40
CA HIS A 123 16.50 -27.99 25.35
C HIS A 123 17.93 -28.15 24.82
N ARG A 124 18.87 -27.31 25.26
CA ARG A 124 20.31 -27.42 24.92
C ARG A 124 21.10 -28.22 25.96
N TYR A 125 20.58 -28.39 27.18
CA TYR A 125 21.16 -29.31 28.17
C TYR A 125 20.96 -30.79 27.84
N CYS A 126 19.88 -31.19 27.16
CA CYS A 126 19.65 -32.59 26.79
C CYS A 126 20.55 -33.07 25.63
N TYR A 127 20.98 -32.17 24.74
CA TYR A 127 21.89 -32.51 23.63
C TYR A 127 23.39 -32.33 23.97
N SER A 128 23.70 -31.54 25.01
CA SER A 128 25.09 -31.31 25.44
C SER A 128 25.59 -32.34 26.45
N ILE A 129 24.71 -33.05 27.17
CA ILE A 129 25.08 -34.09 28.14
C ILE A 129 25.46 -35.42 27.47
N THR A 130 24.97 -35.70 26.26
CA THR A 130 25.24 -36.97 25.56
C THR A 130 26.50 -36.94 24.68
N ILE A 131 27.13 -35.77 24.48
CA ILE A 131 28.26 -35.58 23.54
C ILE A 131 29.60 -35.27 24.24
N PHE A 132 29.62 -34.97 25.54
CA PHE A 132 30.85 -34.81 26.32
C PHE A 132 30.97 -35.86 27.43
N SER A 133 31.73 -36.92 27.15
CA SER A 133 32.38 -37.89 28.07
C SER A 133 31.55 -39.01 28.74
N TRP A 134 31.74 -40.22 28.17
CA TRP A 134 31.60 -41.60 28.72
C TRP A 134 30.21 -42.11 29.13
#